data_AF-A0A9P5TMH5-F1
#
_entry.id   AF-A0A9P5TMH5-F1
#
_cell.length_a   1.000
_cell.length_b   1.000
_cell.length_c   1.000
_cell.angle_alpha   90.00
_cell.angle_beta   90.00
_cell.angle_gamma   90.00
#
_symmetry.space_group_name_H-M   'P 1'
#
loop_
_entity.id
_entity.type
_entity.pdbx_description
1 polymer ?
#
loop_
_entity_poly.entity_id
_entity_poly.type
_entity_poly.pdbx_seq_one_letter_code
_entity_poly.pdbx_strand_id
1 'polypeptide(L)'
;MANQRSNDMSLASLSSELNYIHARVIVQSAQLINSDATAACAWEGCGEEIDIRAPEIERHLHTAHGVGKYSPAICRWGNCDFMGFVRGRNMGHDGMSILRRHIAQEHLKRGLVICPTCGDEIPANSLTGHIKREHLDRRP
;
A
#
# COMPACT_ATOMS: atom_id res chain seq x y z
N MET A 1 46.79 -26.26 19.67
CA MET A 1 46.12 -25.76 20.89
C MET A 1 45.01 -24.82 20.47
N ALA A 2 43.86 -24.93 21.13
CA ALA A 2 42.56 -24.54 20.62
C ALA A 2 42.35 -23.03 20.42
N ASN A 3 41.60 -22.75 19.36
CA ASN A 3 41.08 -21.48 18.89
C ASN A 3 39.97 -20.99 19.85
N GLN A 4 40.13 -19.84 20.50
CA GLN A 4 39.05 -19.15 21.21
C GLN A 4 39.07 -17.68 20.79
N ARG A 5 38.34 -17.37 19.71
CA ARG A 5 37.89 -16.00 19.43
C ARG A 5 36.63 -15.77 20.26
N SER A 6 36.78 -14.99 21.33
CA SER A 6 35.67 -14.50 22.14
C SER A 6 34.78 -13.60 21.27
N ASN A 7 33.61 -14.10 20.89
CA ASN A 7 32.54 -13.28 20.34
C ASN A 7 31.78 -12.62 21.50
N ASP A 8 32.41 -11.63 22.14
CA ASP A 8 31.71 -10.75 23.09
C ASP A 8 30.89 -9.73 22.28
N MET A 9 29.67 -10.11 21.91
CA MET A 9 28.67 -9.17 21.41
C MET A 9 28.15 -8.32 22.57
N SER A 10 28.21 -7.00 22.43
CA SER A 10 27.65 -6.08 23.43
C SER A 10 26.14 -6.30 23.62
N LEU A 11 25.62 -6.02 24.83
CA LEU A 11 24.18 -6.05 25.11
C LEU A 11 23.36 -5.16 24.14
N ALA A 12 23.94 -4.04 23.68
CA ALA A 12 23.32 -3.17 22.69
C ALA A 12 23.19 -3.86 21.32
N SER A 13 24.21 -4.61 20.92
CA SER A 13 24.22 -5.41 19.69
C SER A 13 23.20 -6.55 19.75
N LEU A 14 23.11 -7.25 20.89
CA LEU A 14 22.11 -8.31 21.10
C LEU A 14 20.67 -7.78 21.07
N SER A 15 20.40 -6.63 21.71
CA SER A 15 19.07 -6.02 21.68
C SER A 15 18.68 -5.57 20.26
N SER A 16 19.65 -5.09 19.48
CA SER A 16 19.43 -4.66 18.10
C SER A 16 19.12 -5.85 17.18
N GLU A 17 19.81 -6.97 17.36
CA GLU A 17 19.51 -8.20 16.61
C GLU A 17 18.15 -8.81 16.98
N LEU A 18 17.81 -8.84 18.27
CA LEU A 18 16.49 -9.29 18.72
C LEU A 18 15.36 -8.43 18.15
N ASN A 19 15.50 -7.10 18.17
CA ASN A 19 14.54 -6.19 17.57
C ASN A 19 14.42 -6.39 16.06
N TYR A 20 15.53 -6.67 15.37
CA TYR A 20 15.53 -6.96 13.94
C TYR A 20 14.82 -8.28 13.61
N ILE A 21 15.07 -9.34 14.36
CA ILE A 21 14.39 -10.63 14.21
C ILE A 21 12.90 -10.47 14.48
N HIS A 22 12.53 -9.77 15.55
CA HIS A 22 11.15 -9.53 15.91
C HIS A 22 10.40 -8.74 14.83
N ALA A 23 11.00 -7.66 14.30
CA ALA A 23 10.45 -6.92 13.18
C ALA A 23 10.20 -7.80 11.95
N ARG A 24 11.14 -8.71 11.62
CA ARG A 24 10.99 -9.61 10.47
C ARG A 24 9.83 -10.58 10.62
N VAL A 25 9.66 -11.17 11.80
CA VAL A 25 8.55 -12.11 12.06
C VAL A 25 7.19 -11.40 11.97
N ILE A 26 7.11 -10.17 12.49
CA ILE A 26 5.89 -9.35 12.41
C ILE A 26 5.58 -9.00 10.94
N VAL A 27 6.57 -8.62 10.13
CA VAL A 27 6.34 -8.35 8.70
C VAL A 27 5.85 -9.59 7.94
N GLN A 28 6.38 -10.77 8.27
CA GLN A 28 5.99 -12.03 7.61
C GLN A 28 4.57 -12.48 7.94
N SER A 29 3.99 -12.00 9.05
CA SER A 29 2.62 -12.31 9.46
C SER A 29 1.59 -11.28 8.98
N ALA A 30 2.03 -10.20 8.35
CA ALA A 30 1.13 -9.19 7.82
C ALA A 30 0.34 -9.72 6.61
N GLN A 31 -0.97 -9.54 6.66
CA GLN A 31 -1.88 -9.94 5.59
C GLN A 31 -2.13 -8.76 4.65
N LEU A 32 -2.09 -9.02 3.34
CA LEU A 32 -2.47 -8.05 2.33
C LEU A 32 -3.98 -7.80 2.38
N ILE A 33 -4.36 -6.53 2.29
CA ILE A 33 -5.75 -6.15 2.07
C ILE A 33 -6.08 -6.40 0.61
N ASN A 34 -7.17 -7.12 0.35
CA ASN A 34 -7.60 -7.58 -0.98
C ASN A 34 -6.50 -8.36 -1.71
N SER A 35 -6.19 -9.55 -1.19
CA SER A 35 -5.32 -10.53 -1.86
C SER A 35 -5.91 -11.08 -3.15
N ASP A 36 -7.23 -10.92 -3.33
CA ASP A 36 -7.93 -11.40 -4.51
C ASP A 36 -7.53 -10.59 -5.74
N ALA A 37 -7.38 -11.28 -6.87
CA ALA A 37 -7.02 -10.63 -8.13
C ALA A 37 -8.18 -9.79 -8.69
N THR A 38 -9.39 -9.92 -8.13
CA THR A 38 -10.60 -9.26 -8.61
C THR A 38 -11.33 -8.49 -7.51
N ALA A 39 -12.11 -7.47 -7.91
CA ALA A 39 -13.02 -6.75 -7.04
C ALA A 39 -14.23 -6.26 -7.84
N ALA A 40 -15.37 -6.06 -7.18
CA ALA A 40 -16.53 -5.45 -7.81
C ALA A 40 -16.30 -3.94 -8.03
N CYS A 41 -16.49 -3.47 -9.25
CA CYS A 41 -16.45 -2.07 -9.60
C CYS A 41 -17.66 -1.34 -9.02
N ALA A 42 -17.46 -0.34 -8.16
CA ALA A 42 -18.55 0.46 -7.62
C ALA A 42 -18.74 1.80 -8.35
N TRP A 43 -18.12 1.99 -9.52
CA TRP A 43 -18.26 3.21 -10.30
C TRP A 43 -19.71 3.43 -10.71
N GLU A 44 -20.36 4.46 -10.15
CA GLU A 44 -21.78 4.76 -10.37
C GLU A 44 -22.72 3.53 -10.21
N GLY A 45 -22.34 2.58 -9.34
CA GLY A 45 -23.10 1.34 -9.13
C GLY A 45 -22.91 0.26 -10.20
N CYS A 46 -21.83 0.30 -10.98
CA CYS A 46 -21.51 -0.64 -12.06
C CYS A 46 -21.68 -2.13 -11.68
N GLY A 47 -21.08 -2.57 -10.58
CA GLY A 47 -21.19 -3.94 -10.06
C GLY A 47 -20.40 -5.01 -10.84
N GLU A 48 -19.74 -4.66 -11.94
CA GLU A 48 -18.94 -5.61 -12.73
C GLU A 48 -17.68 -6.06 -11.97
N GLU A 49 -17.37 -7.36 -12.00
CA GLU A 49 -16.13 -7.88 -11.42
C GLU A 49 -14.95 -7.52 -12.33
N ILE A 50 -13.97 -6.81 -11.77
CA ILE A 50 -12.79 -6.34 -12.48
C ILE A 50 -11.51 -6.94 -11.91
N ASP A 51 -10.53 -7.20 -12.76
CA ASP A 51 -9.17 -7.51 -12.31
C ASP A 51 -8.52 -6.23 -11.74
N ILE A 52 -8.09 -6.28 -10.48
CA ILE A 52 -7.50 -5.14 -9.78
C ILE A 52 -6.00 -4.98 -10.04
N ARG A 53 -5.40 -5.88 -10.83
CA ARG A 53 -4.03 -5.76 -11.32
C ARG A 53 -3.96 -4.60 -12.32
N ALA A 54 -2.83 -3.90 -12.32
CA ALA A 54 -2.59 -2.90 -13.36
C ALA A 54 -2.15 -3.68 -14.61
N PRO A 55 -2.61 -3.33 -15.84
CA PRO A 55 -3.33 -2.12 -16.26
C PRO A 55 -4.87 -2.24 -16.32
N GLU A 56 -5.44 -3.31 -15.80
CA GLU A 56 -6.83 -3.71 -16.07
C GLU A 56 -7.88 -2.73 -15.53
N ILE A 57 -7.60 -2.08 -14.40
CA ILE A 57 -8.45 -1.01 -13.87
C ILE A 57 -8.59 0.13 -14.88
N GLU A 58 -7.50 0.59 -15.50
CA GLU A 58 -7.56 1.70 -16.47
C GLU A 58 -8.34 1.30 -17.71
N ARG A 59 -8.13 0.05 -18.18
CA ARG A 59 -8.87 -0.49 -19.33
C ARG A 59 -10.37 -0.51 -19.05
N HIS A 60 -10.78 -1.05 -17.91
CA HIS A 60 -12.21 -1.09 -17.52
C HIS A 60 -12.80 0.32 -17.40
N LEU A 61 -12.12 1.24 -16.72
CA LEU A 61 -12.57 2.64 -16.60
C LEU A 61 -12.73 3.30 -17.98
N HIS A 62 -11.84 2.99 -18.93
CA HIS A 62 -11.94 3.50 -20.28
C HIS A 62 -13.11 2.92 -21.08
N THR A 63 -13.27 1.59 -21.06
CA THR A 63 -14.27 0.91 -21.90
C THR A 63 -15.68 0.97 -21.32
N ALA A 64 -15.84 0.86 -20.01
CA ALA A 64 -17.14 0.82 -19.36
C ALA A 64 -17.65 2.22 -18.99
N HIS A 65 -16.75 3.13 -18.60
CA HIS A 65 -17.12 4.43 -18.02
C HIS A 65 -16.67 5.63 -18.85
N GLY A 66 -16.00 5.40 -19.99
CA GLY A 66 -15.50 6.47 -20.85
C GLY A 66 -14.43 7.37 -20.20
N VAL A 67 -13.83 6.90 -19.11
CA VAL A 67 -12.78 7.63 -18.40
C VAL A 67 -11.47 7.42 -19.14
N GLY A 68 -10.87 8.48 -19.65
CA GLY A 68 -9.64 8.41 -20.43
C GLY A 68 -8.56 9.34 -19.91
N LYS A 69 -7.43 9.36 -20.63
CA LYS A 69 -6.27 10.22 -20.35
C LYS A 69 -6.64 11.70 -20.16
N TYR A 70 -7.61 12.18 -20.93
CA TYR A 70 -8.06 13.57 -20.94
C TYR A 70 -9.30 13.83 -20.08
N SER A 71 -9.83 12.79 -19.43
CA SER A 71 -10.98 12.96 -18.54
C SER A 71 -10.56 13.73 -17.28
N PRO A 72 -11.47 14.52 -16.70
CA PRO A 72 -11.28 15.09 -15.37
C PRO A 72 -10.94 13.97 -14.37
N ALA A 73 -10.00 14.23 -13.46
CA ALA A 73 -9.64 13.27 -12.41
C ALA A 73 -10.69 13.27 -11.29
N ILE A 74 -11.95 13.01 -11.64
CA ILE A 74 -13.09 12.95 -10.72
C ILE A 74 -13.39 11.48 -10.46
N CYS A 75 -13.41 11.08 -9.20
CA CYS A 75 -13.81 9.73 -8.82
C CYS A 75 -15.34 9.65 -8.71
N ARG A 76 -15.92 8.57 -9.23
CA ARG A 76 -17.35 8.24 -9.03
C ARG A 76 -17.54 6.85 -8.45
N TRP A 77 -16.55 6.36 -7.72
CA TRP A 77 -16.61 5.07 -7.06
C TRP A 77 -17.50 5.15 -5.83
N GLY A 78 -18.66 4.49 -5.86
CA GLY A 78 -19.69 4.65 -4.84
C GLY A 78 -20.06 6.12 -4.64
N ASN A 79 -19.94 6.60 -3.40
CA ASN A 79 -20.21 8.00 -3.03
C ASN A 79 -18.92 8.82 -2.82
N CYS A 80 -17.82 8.46 -3.50
CA CYS A 80 -16.55 9.19 -3.38
C CYS A 80 -16.67 10.62 -3.96
N ASP A 81 -16.14 11.60 -3.23
CA ASP A 81 -16.15 13.03 -3.58
C ASP A 81 -14.78 13.53 -4.10
N PHE A 82 -13.87 12.61 -4.42
CA PHE A 82 -12.53 12.96 -4.86
C PHE A 82 -12.51 13.72 -6.19
N MET A 83 -11.83 14.86 -6.19
CA MET A 83 -11.49 15.63 -7.39
C MET A 83 -10.00 15.96 -7.41
N GLY A 84 -9.26 15.33 -8.34
CA GLY A 84 -7.84 15.56 -8.57
C GLY A 84 -7.60 16.82 -9.39
N PHE A 85 -6.87 17.79 -8.82
CA PHE A 85 -6.46 19.00 -9.53
C PHE A 85 -5.10 18.81 -10.24
N VAL A 86 -5.08 18.99 -11.56
CA VAL A 86 -3.83 19.07 -12.34
C VAL A 86 -3.30 20.51 -12.29
N ARG A 87 -2.53 20.87 -11.26
CA ARG A 87 -1.90 22.21 -11.16
C ARG A 87 -0.63 22.32 -12.02
N GLY A 88 -0.73 22.99 -13.17
CA GLY A 88 0.36 23.76 -13.79
C GLY A 88 1.44 23.03 -14.62
N ARG A 89 1.57 23.49 -15.88
CA ARG A 89 2.70 23.55 -16.85
C ARG A 89 3.87 22.54 -16.93
N ASN A 90 4.03 21.56 -16.04
CA ASN A 90 5.07 20.53 -16.16
C ASN A 90 4.56 19.17 -15.60
N MET A 91 3.71 18.48 -16.36
CA MET A 91 3.00 17.29 -15.90
C MET A 91 3.41 16.05 -16.70
N GLY A 92 4.21 15.19 -16.09
CA GLY A 92 4.41 13.81 -16.55
C GLY A 92 3.28 12.86 -16.19
N HIS A 93 2.24 13.32 -15.47
CA HIS A 93 1.12 12.49 -15.03
C HIS A 93 -0.19 13.05 -15.59
N ASP A 94 -0.90 12.23 -16.35
CA ASP A 94 -2.24 12.53 -16.85
C ASP A 94 -3.32 12.30 -15.78
N GLY A 95 -4.51 12.85 -16.00
CA GLY A 95 -5.63 12.75 -15.05
C GLY A 95 -6.02 11.29 -14.74
N MET A 96 -5.85 10.41 -15.74
CA MET A 96 -6.03 8.96 -15.58
C MET A 96 -5.06 8.37 -14.56
N SER A 97 -3.77 8.71 -14.63
CA SER A 97 -2.77 8.22 -13.67
C SER A 97 -3.09 8.61 -12.23
N ILE A 98 -3.60 9.84 -12.02
CA ILE A 98 -4.01 10.33 -10.71
C ILE A 98 -5.21 9.52 -10.20
N LEU A 99 -6.23 9.36 -11.04
CA LEU A 99 -7.46 8.66 -10.69
C LEU A 99 -7.22 7.16 -10.44
N ARG A 100 -6.43 6.49 -11.28
CA ARG A 100 -6.05 5.09 -11.06
C ARG A 100 -5.39 4.91 -9.68
N ARG A 101 -4.41 5.76 -9.35
CA ARG A 101 -3.71 5.69 -8.07
C ARG A 101 -4.69 5.88 -6.91
N HIS A 102 -5.57 6.87 -7.00
CA HIS A 102 -6.59 7.13 -5.99
C HIS A 102 -7.50 5.91 -5.79
N ILE A 103 -8.07 5.34 -6.85
CA ILE A 103 -8.95 4.15 -6.76
C ILE A 103 -8.21 2.95 -6.17
N ALA A 104 -6.98 2.72 -6.63
CA ALA A 104 -6.17 1.60 -6.15
C ALA A 104 -5.89 1.70 -4.64
N GLN A 105 -5.67 2.91 -4.11
CA GLN A 105 -5.35 3.12 -2.70
C GLN A 105 -6.59 3.20 -1.81
N GLU A 106 -7.58 4.00 -2.20
CA GLU A 106 -8.71 4.35 -1.34
C GLU A 106 -9.86 3.35 -1.42
N HIS A 107 -10.09 2.75 -2.59
CA HIS A 107 -11.24 1.86 -2.80
C HIS A 107 -10.84 0.40 -2.85
N LEU A 108 -9.74 0.09 -3.54
CA LEU A 108 -9.24 -1.27 -3.67
C LEU A 108 -8.24 -1.63 -2.58
N LYS A 109 -7.76 -0.65 -1.79
CA LYS A 109 -6.75 -0.83 -0.72
C LYS A 109 -5.54 -1.66 -1.17
N ARG A 110 -5.21 -1.56 -2.46
CA ARG A 110 -4.22 -2.39 -3.12
C ARG A 110 -2.83 -2.08 -2.62
N GLY A 111 -2.11 -3.12 -2.22
CA GLY A 111 -0.75 -2.99 -1.70
C GLY A 111 -0.70 -2.40 -0.29
N LEU A 112 -1.84 -2.27 0.38
CA LEU A 112 -1.90 -2.08 1.82
C LEU A 112 -1.87 -3.45 2.51
N VAL A 113 -1.26 -3.48 3.68
CA VAL A 113 -1.23 -4.62 4.61
C VAL A 113 -1.79 -4.15 5.94
N ILE A 114 -2.44 -5.06 6.65
CA ILE A 114 -2.83 -4.81 8.04
C ILE A 114 -1.61 -5.06 8.92
N CYS A 115 -1.25 -4.08 9.74
CA CYS A 115 -0.24 -4.27 10.75
C CYS A 115 -0.75 -5.29 11.78
N PRO A 116 -0.06 -6.42 12.01
CA PRO A 116 -0.54 -7.43 12.95
C PRO A 116 -0.43 -6.99 14.41
N THR A 117 0.28 -5.90 14.71
CA THR A 117 0.46 -5.38 16.08
C THR A 117 -0.64 -4.38 16.48
N CYS A 118 -0.94 -3.40 15.62
CA CYS A 118 -1.93 -2.36 15.93
C CYS A 118 -3.22 -2.42 15.10
N GLY A 119 -3.26 -3.22 14.03
CA GLY A 119 -4.39 -3.29 13.12
C GLY A 119 -4.45 -2.17 12.07
N ASP A 120 -3.48 -1.24 12.05
CA ASP A 120 -3.46 -0.15 11.07
C ASP A 120 -3.26 -0.65 9.63
N GLU A 121 -3.86 0.04 8.68
CA GLU A 121 -3.69 -0.22 7.24
C GLU A 121 -2.49 0.57 6.70
N ILE A 122 -1.47 -0.13 6.21
CA ILE A 122 -0.17 0.47 5.91
C ILE A 122 0.29 0.01 4.54
N PRO A 123 0.91 0.87 3.72
CA PRO A 123 1.58 0.41 2.51
C PRO A 123 2.59 -0.71 2.80
N ALA A 124 2.57 -1.80 2.04
CA ALA A 124 3.42 -2.97 2.27
C ALA A 124 4.92 -2.61 2.30
N ASN A 125 5.34 -1.65 1.47
CA ASN A 125 6.72 -1.15 1.42
C ASN A 125 7.11 -0.31 2.66
N SER A 126 6.14 0.14 3.45
CA SER A 126 6.32 1.00 4.62
C SER A 126 6.12 0.26 5.94
N LEU A 127 5.60 -0.97 5.93
CA LEU A 127 5.32 -1.77 7.12
C LEU A 127 6.55 -1.96 8.02
N THR A 128 7.71 -2.29 7.45
CA THR A 128 8.96 -2.47 8.20
C THR A 128 9.36 -1.19 8.94
N GLY A 129 9.19 -0.03 8.30
CA GLY A 129 9.50 1.27 8.92
C GLY A 129 8.50 1.64 10.02
N HIS A 130 7.22 1.34 9.80
CA HIS A 130 6.18 1.51 10.81
C HIS A 130 6.46 0.66 12.06
N ILE A 131 6.74 -0.63 11.91
CA ILE A 131 6.99 -1.52 13.06
C ILE A 131 8.18 -1.03 13.89
N LYS A 132 9.24 -0.57 13.21
CA LYS A 132 10.40 -0.01 13.90
C LYS A 132 10.05 1.21 14.75
N ARG A 133 9.31 2.17 14.19
CA ARG A 133 9.01 3.44 14.88
C ARG A 133 7.93 3.32 15.94
N GLU A 134 6.85 2.59 15.62
CA GLU A 134 5.64 2.59 16.45
C GLU A 134 5.64 1.45 17.48
N HIS A 135 6.34 0.33 17.20
CA HIS A 135 6.27 -0.88 18.03
C HIS A 135 7.60 -1.32 18.66
N LEU A 136 8.74 -0.80 18.18
CA LEU A 136 10.08 -1.20 18.65
C LEU A 136 10.88 -0.03 19.23
N ASP A 137 10.70 1.19 18.74
CA ASP A 137 11.30 2.39 19.35
C ASP A 137 10.56 2.71 20.65
N ARG A 138 10.99 2.03 21.72
CA ARG A 138 10.82 2.52 23.09
C ARG A 138 11.67 3.78 23.23
N ARG A 139 11.13 4.94 22.85
CA ARG A 139 11.69 6.20 23.32
C ARG A 139 11.36 6.29 24.83
N PRO A 140 12.36 6.46 25.71
CA PRO A 140 12.14 6.66 27.14
C PRO A 140 11.35 7.94 27.43
#